data_AF-A0A7W1MWA4-F1
#
_entry.id   AF-A0A7W1MWA4-F1
#
_cell.length_a   1.000
_cell.length_b   1.000
_cell.length_c   1.000
_cell.angle_alpha   90.00
_cell.angle_beta   90.00
_cell.angle_gamma   90.00
#
_symmetry.space_group_name_H-M   'P 1'
#
loop_
_entity.id
_entity.type
_entity.pdbx_description
1 polymer ?
#
loop_
_entity_poly.entity_id
_entity_poly.type
_entity_poly.pdbx_seq_one_letter_code
_entity_poly.pdbx_strand_id
1 'polypeptide(L)'
;MIAMIYLPFPLAWVMLFFAIFFVFLNTGPSNTAIANVTMPGVRATAFAFNILLIHALGDALAPPLIGAIAGRTNLDIAFLFVSLTMLVSGIVWLAGAKYLAHDAALVENAVQGSARL
;
A
#
# COMPACT_ATOMS: atom_id res chain seq x y z
N MET A 1 -6.29 10.48 -8.54
CA MET A 1 -5.82 10.69 -9.94
C MET A 1 -6.90 11.24 -10.86
N ILE A 2 -8.19 11.00 -10.60
CA ILE A 2 -9.31 11.49 -11.43
C ILE A 2 -9.24 12.99 -11.77
N ALA A 3 -8.89 13.86 -10.81
CA ALA A 3 -8.76 15.29 -11.06
C ALA A 3 -7.74 15.64 -12.16
N MET A 4 -6.69 14.82 -12.36
CA MET A 4 -5.70 15.04 -13.43
C MET A 4 -6.29 14.90 -14.83
N ILE A 5 -7.41 14.19 -14.99
CA ILE A 5 -8.08 14.04 -16.30
C ILE A 5 -8.63 15.40 -16.78
N TYR A 6 -8.98 16.29 -15.86
CA TYR A 6 -9.63 17.57 -16.16
C TYR A 6 -8.70 18.78 -16.02
N LEU A 7 -7.47 18.59 -15.51
CA LEU A 7 -6.55 19.68 -15.19
C LEU A 7 -5.41 19.76 -16.22
N PRO A 8 -5.25 20.91 -16.91
CA PRO A 8 -4.15 21.08 -17.86
C PRO A 8 -2.81 21.22 -17.14
N PHE A 9 -1.72 20.99 -17.88
CA PHE A 9 -0.39 21.34 -17.41
C PHE A 9 -0.25 22.87 -17.28
N PRO A 10 0.42 23.38 -16.22
CA PRO A 10 1.22 22.65 -15.23
C PRO A 10 0.46 22.17 -13.98
N LEU A 11 -0.84 22.48 -13.84
CA LEU A 11 -1.60 22.20 -12.61
C LEU A 11 -1.74 20.69 -12.31
N ALA A 12 -1.70 19.85 -13.36
CA ALA A 12 -1.61 18.40 -13.22
C ALA A 12 -0.42 17.92 -12.36
N TRP A 13 0.71 18.65 -12.34
CA TRP A 13 1.88 18.31 -11.52
C TRP A 13 1.59 18.39 -10.02
N VAL A 14 0.77 19.36 -9.60
CA VAL A 14 0.38 19.52 -8.20
C VAL A 14 -0.45 18.32 -7.75
N MET A 15 -1.39 17.87 -8.59
CA MET A 15 -2.20 16.69 -8.29
C MET A 15 -1.36 15.40 -8.27
N LEU A 16 -0.40 15.29 -9.19
CA LEU A 16 0.54 14.16 -9.20
C LEU A 16 1.38 14.13 -7.93
N PHE A 17 1.88 15.28 -7.47
CA PHE A 17 2.60 15.40 -6.21
C PHE A 17 1.77 14.85 -5.04
N PHE A 18 0.53 15.30 -4.87
CA PHE A 18 -0.31 14.80 -3.79
C PHE A 18 -0.61 13.32 -3.91
N ALA A 19 -0.88 12.81 -5.12
CA ALA A 19 -1.12 11.39 -5.35
C ALA A 19 0.09 10.55 -4.91
N ILE A 20 1.30 10.92 -5.35
CA ILE A 20 2.54 10.25 -4.97
C ILE A 20 2.78 10.39 -3.46
N PHE A 21 2.66 11.61 -2.93
CA PHE A 21 2.88 11.89 -1.52
C PHE A 21 2.02 11.00 -0.62
N PHE A 22 0.71 10.92 -0.86
CA PHE A 22 -0.18 10.11 -0.02
C PHE A 22 0.05 8.60 -0.19
N VAL A 23 0.45 8.15 -1.38
CA VAL A 23 0.83 6.75 -1.60
C VAL A 23 2.09 6.40 -0.81
N PHE A 24 3.13 7.23 -0.88
CA PHE A 24 4.38 6.99 -0.16
C PHE A 24 4.30 7.30 1.34
N LEU A 25 3.34 8.12 1.77
CA LEU A 25 3.05 8.34 3.19
C LEU A 25 2.68 7.02 3.89
N ASN A 26 2.12 6.05 3.17
CA ASN A 26 1.76 4.73 3.70
C ASN A 26 2.98 3.86 4.04
N THR A 27 4.14 4.09 3.44
CA THR A 27 5.32 3.23 3.60
C THR A 27 5.78 3.15 5.06
N GLY A 28 5.80 4.27 5.78
CA GLY A 28 6.17 4.30 7.20
C GLY A 28 5.21 3.51 8.09
N PRO A 29 3.91 3.87 8.15
CA PRO A 29 2.91 3.17 8.94
C PRO A 29 2.82 1.67 8.64
N SER A 30 2.86 1.27 7.37
CA SER A 30 2.79 -0.14 6.97
C SER A 30 4.01 -0.92 7.44
N ASN A 31 5.22 -0.35 7.36
CA ASN A 31 6.42 -1.01 7.88
C ASN A 31 6.39 -1.17 9.40
N THR A 32 5.95 -0.13 10.13
CA THR A 32 5.79 -0.21 11.59
C THR A 32 4.72 -1.23 11.99
N ALA A 33 3.61 -1.29 11.26
CA ALA A 33 2.56 -2.27 11.50
C ALA A 33 3.10 -3.71 11.39
N ILE A 34 3.82 -4.03 10.31
CA ILE A 34 4.47 -5.34 10.12
C ILE A 34 5.40 -5.64 11.29
N ALA A 35 6.26 -4.70 11.68
CA ALA A 35 7.20 -4.92 12.77
C ALA A 35 6.48 -5.25 14.10
N ASN A 36 5.37 -4.56 14.40
CA ASN A 36 4.65 -4.70 15.65
C ASN A 36 3.82 -5.99 15.74
N VAL A 37 3.31 -6.51 14.61
CA VAL A 37 2.48 -7.72 14.59
C VAL A 37 3.24 -9.00 14.22
N THR A 38 4.58 -8.93 14.15
CA THR A 38 5.42 -10.08 13.80
C THR A 38 6.40 -10.43 14.91
N MET A 39 6.54 -11.73 15.16
CA MET A 39 7.51 -12.26 16.12
C MET A 39 8.94 -11.91 15.71
N PRO A 40 9.84 -11.56 16.67
CA PRO A 40 11.20 -11.13 16.35
C PRO A 40 11.97 -12.08 15.43
N GLY A 41 11.81 -13.40 15.62
CA GLY A 41 12.51 -14.43 14.84
C GLY A 41 12.11 -14.53 13.37
N VAL A 42 10.97 -13.97 12.96
CA VAL A 42 10.46 -14.05 11.57
C VAL A 42 10.23 -12.68 10.91
N ARG A 43 10.59 -11.59 11.59
CA ARG A 43 10.41 -10.21 11.08
C ARG A 43 11.03 -10.00 9.70
N ALA A 44 12.26 -10.49 9.50
CA ALA A 44 12.96 -10.36 8.22
C ALA A 44 12.16 -11.01 7.07
N THR A 45 11.63 -12.21 7.30
CA THR A 45 10.79 -12.92 6.32
C THR A 45 9.48 -12.18 6.07
N ALA A 46 8.84 -11.63 7.10
CA ALA A 46 7.61 -10.86 6.94
C ALA A 46 7.83 -9.58 6.10
N PHE A 47 8.92 -8.85 6.34
CA PHE A 47 9.30 -7.72 5.50
C PHE A 47 9.64 -8.14 4.06
N ALA A 48 10.42 -9.20 3.88
CA ALA A 48 10.76 -9.71 2.56
C ALA A 48 9.51 -10.11 1.76
N PHE A 49 8.55 -10.77 2.41
CA PHE A 49 7.29 -11.15 1.79
C PHE A 49 6.44 -9.92 1.42
N ASN A 50 6.34 -8.92 2.29
CA ASN A 50 5.67 -7.66 1.97
C ASN A 50 6.32 -6.96 0.76
N ILE A 51 7.66 -6.85 0.75
CA ILE A 51 8.42 -6.25 -0.36
C ILE A 51 8.16 -7.02 -1.67
N LEU A 52 8.21 -8.35 -1.62
CA LEU A 52 7.93 -9.19 -2.78
C LEU A 52 6.53 -8.92 -3.33
N LEU A 53 5.51 -8.86 -2.47
CA LEU A 53 4.13 -8.62 -2.90
C LEU A 53 3.96 -7.26 -3.56
N ILE A 54 4.50 -6.18 -2.98
CA ILE A 54 4.36 -4.85 -3.57
C ILE A 54 5.10 -4.73 -4.92
N HIS A 55 6.26 -5.38 -5.08
CA HIS A 55 6.99 -5.34 -6.36
C HIS A 55 6.32 -6.24 -7.40
N ALA A 56 5.90 -7.44 -7.03
CA ALA A 56 5.29 -8.38 -7.97
C ALA A 56 3.92 -7.88 -8.46
N LEU A 57 3.08 -7.36 -7.56
CA LEU A 57 1.72 -6.91 -7.89
C LEU A 57 1.65 -5.44 -8.29
N GLY A 58 2.54 -4.61 -7.73
CA GLY A 58 2.65 -3.19 -8.08
C GLY A 58 3.59 -3.00 -9.26
N ASP A 59 4.89 -2.97 -9.00
CA ASP A 59 5.89 -2.48 -9.96
C ASP A 59 5.98 -3.31 -11.25
N ALA A 60 5.92 -4.64 -11.13
CA ALA A 60 6.04 -5.53 -12.28
C ALA A 60 4.73 -5.68 -13.06
N LEU A 61 3.59 -5.79 -12.36
CA LEU A 61 2.30 -6.07 -12.98
C LEU A 61 1.54 -4.80 -13.41
N ALA A 62 1.70 -3.67 -12.72
CA ALA A 62 0.94 -2.46 -13.01
C ALA A 62 1.25 -1.86 -14.40
N PRO A 63 2.51 -1.68 -14.84
CA PRO A 63 2.80 -1.10 -16.15
C PRO A 63 2.17 -1.86 -17.34
N PRO A 64 2.32 -3.20 -17.48
CA PRO A 64 1.70 -3.92 -18.58
C PRO A 64 0.17 -3.92 -18.48
N LEU A 65 -0.40 -3.94 -17.27
CA LEU A 65 -1.86 -3.89 -17.09
C LEU A 65 -2.44 -2.53 -17.50
N ILE A 66 -1.83 -1.43 -17.04
CA ILE A 66 -2.22 -0.06 -17.40
C ILE A 66 -2.08 0.13 -18.91
N GLY A 67 -0.96 -0.32 -19.49
CA GLY A 67 -0.75 -0.26 -20.94
C GLY A 67 -1.77 -1.08 -21.73
N ALA A 68 -2.14 -2.27 -21.25
CA ALA A 68 -3.15 -3.13 -21.87
C ALA A 68 -4.57 -2.52 -21.83
N ILE A 69 -4.92 -1.83 -20.75
CA ILE A 69 -6.19 -1.10 -20.61
C ILE A 69 -6.18 0.11 -21.56
N ALA A 70 -5.13 0.92 -21.50
CA ALA A 70 -5.00 2.11 -22.32
C ALA A 70 -5.01 1.79 -23.83
N GLY A 71 -4.35 0.70 -24.23
CA GLY A 71 -4.31 0.26 -25.63
C GLY A 71 -5.64 -0.27 -26.19
N ARG A 72 -6.59 -0.67 -25.32
CA ARG A 72 -7.94 -1.12 -25.72
C ARG A 72 -9.01 -0.05 -25.51
N THR A 73 -8.73 0.94 -24.69
CA THR A 73 -9.67 1.99 -24.28
C THR A 73 -9.01 3.36 -24.45
N ASN A 74 -8.49 3.95 -23.37
CA ASN A 74 -7.68 5.17 -23.36
C ASN A 74 -7.01 5.33 -21.97
N LEU A 75 -6.16 6.34 -21.82
CA LEU A 75 -5.50 6.63 -20.55
C LEU A 75 -6.45 7.12 -19.46
N ASP A 76 -7.56 7.78 -19.80
CA ASP A 76 -8.54 8.26 -18.82
C ASP A 76 -9.17 7.09 -18.06
N ILE A 77 -9.56 6.04 -18.79
CA ILE A 77 -10.08 4.79 -18.22
C ILE A 77 -9.01 4.06 -17.41
N ALA A 78 -7.76 4.04 -17.89
CA ALA A 78 -6.66 3.44 -17.14
C ALA A 78 -6.39 4.17 -15.81
N PHE A 79 -6.45 5.51 -15.80
CA PHE A 79 -6.32 6.30 -14.57
C PHE A 79 -7.53 6.16 -13.63
N LEU A 80 -8.73 5.97 -14.17
CA LEU A 80 -9.91 5.66 -13.38
C LEU A 80 -9.76 4.30 -12.70
N PHE A 81 -9.27 3.29 -13.43
CA PHE A 81 -8.98 1.96 -12.88
C PHE A 81 -7.96 2.04 -11.74
N VAL A 82 -6.84 2.74 -11.92
CA VAL A 82 -5.85 2.98 -10.84
C VAL A 82 -6.48 3.70 -9.65
N SER A 83 -7.35 4.69 -9.89
CA SER A 83 -8.04 5.40 -8.81
C SER A 83 -8.97 4.48 -8.01
N LEU A 84 -9.66 3.56 -8.67
CA LEU A 84 -10.52 2.58 -8.02
C LEU A 84 -9.71 1.59 -7.17
N THR A 85 -8.59 1.06 -7.70
CA THR A 85 -7.74 0.13 -6.94
C THR A 85 -7.13 0.81 -5.71
N MET A 86 -6.72 2.08 -5.82
CA MET A 86 -6.28 2.88 -4.67
C MET A 86 -7.39 3.04 -3.61
N LEU A 87 -8.63 3.31 -4.03
CA LEU A 87 -9.76 3.43 -3.11
C LEU A 87 -10.03 2.12 -2.37
N VAL A 88 -10.07 0.99 -3.10
CA VAL A 88 -10.26 -0.34 -2.53
C VAL A 88 -9.13 -0.66 -1.54
N SER A 89 -7.87 -0.38 -1.91
CA SER A 89 -6.71 -0.52 -1.03
C SER A 89 -6.86 0.30 0.26
N GLY A 90 -7.28 1.56 0.16
CA GLY A 90 -7.54 2.41 1.32
C GLY A 90 -8.63 1.85 2.25
N ILE A 91 -9.72 1.34 1.70
CA ILE A 91 -10.80 0.69 2.48
C ILE A 91 -10.26 -0.55 3.21
N VAL A 92 -9.52 -1.41 2.51
CA VAL A 92 -8.92 -2.62 3.10
C VAL A 92 -7.91 -2.24 4.20
N TRP A 93 -7.10 -1.21 3.98
CA TRP A 93 -6.13 -0.73 4.96
C TRP A 93 -6.81 -0.21 6.23
N LEU A 94 -7.85 0.61 6.10
CA LEU A 94 -8.64 1.11 7.24
C LEU A 94 -9.36 -0.03 7.98
N ALA A 95 -9.89 -1.00 7.24
CA ALA A 95 -10.49 -2.19 7.82
C ALA A 95 -9.48 -3.07 8.56
N GLY A 96 -8.21 -3.10 8.14
CA GLY A 96 -7.13 -3.80 8.85
C GLY A 96 -6.64 -3.04 10.09
N ALA A 97 -6.56 -1.70 10.02
CA ALA A 97 -6.04 -0.85 11.08
C ALA A 97 -6.75 -1.05 12.43
N LYS A 98 -8.04 -1.41 12.44
CA LYS A 98 -8.79 -1.70 13.68
C LYS A 98 -8.25 -2.89 14.48
N TYR A 99 -7.53 -3.82 13.86
CA TYR A 99 -6.96 -5.00 14.52
C TYR A 99 -5.54 -4.76 15.05
N LEU A 100 -4.86 -3.70 14.60
CA LEU A 100 -3.44 -3.49 14.84
C LEU A 100 -3.07 -3.46 16.33
N ALA A 101 -3.84 -2.74 17.15
CA ALA A 101 -3.55 -2.62 18.59
C ALA A 101 -3.69 -3.96 19.32
N HIS A 102 -4.70 -4.74 18.97
CA HIS A 102 -4.92 -6.07 19.53
C HIS A 102 -3.79 -7.03 19.15
N ASP A 103 -3.44 -7.09 17.87
CA ASP A 103 -2.44 -8.04 17.36
C ASP A 103 -1.03 -7.69 17.86
N ALA A 104 -0.71 -6.41 17.97
CA ALA A 104 0.54 -5.95 18.58
C ALA A 104 0.65 -6.37 20.06
N ALA A 105 -0.45 -6.24 20.83
CA ALA A 105 -0.48 -6.65 22.23
C ALA A 105 -0.29 -8.18 22.39
N LEU A 106 -0.83 -8.99 21.47
CA LEU A 106 -0.62 -10.44 21.47
C LEU A 106 0.86 -10.80 21.30
N VAL A 107 1.54 -10.17 20.34
CA VAL A 107 2.97 -10.38 20.11
C VAL A 107 3.80 -9.93 21.31
N GLU A 108 3.49 -8.76 21.87
CA GLU A 108 4.18 -8.24 23.06
C GLU A 108 4.04 -9.20 24.25
N ASN A 109 2.82 -9.65 24.55
CA ASN A 109 2.57 -10.60 25.64
C ASN A 109 3.29 -11.93 25.44
N ALA A 110 3.32 -12.44 24.20
CA ALA A 110 4.03 -13.68 23.87
C ALA A 110 5.55 -13.54 24.08
N VAL A 111 6.12 -12.40 23.68
CA VAL A 111 7.55 -12.10 23.88
C VAL A 111 7.88 -11.93 25.36
N GLN A 112 7.06 -11.20 26.12
CA GLN A 112 7.26 -11.03 27.56
C GLN A 112 7.12 -12.36 28.32
N GLY A 113 6.17 -13.21 27.95
CA GLY A 113 6.00 -14.54 28.53
C GLY A 113 7.20 -15.44 28.30
N SER A 114 7.76 -15.43 27.08
CA SER A 114 8.98 -16.20 26.75
C SER A 114 10.22 -15.70 27.48
N ALA A 115 10.29 -14.43 27.87
CA ALA A 115 11.44 -13.86 28.57
C ALA A 115 11.42 -14.08 30.10
N ARG A 116 10.27 -14.53 30.65
CA ARG A 116 10.08 -14.77 32.09
C ARG A 116 10.27 -16.23 32.50
N LEU A 117 10.42 -17.14 31.55
CA LEU A 117 10.74 -18.56 31.74
C LEU A 117 12.24 -18.79 31.62
#